data_AF-A0A6P6YG53-F1
#
_entry.id   AF-A0A6P6YG53-F1
#
_cell.length_a   1.000
_cell.length_b   1.000
_cell.length_c   1.000
_cell.angle_alpha   90.00
_cell.angle_beta   90.00
_cell.angle_gamma   90.00
#
_symmetry.space_group_name_H-M   'P 1'
#
loop_
_entity.id
_entity.type
_entity.pdbx_description
1 polymer ?
#
loop_
_entity_poly.entity_id
_entity_poly.type
_entity_poly.pdbx_seq_one_letter_code
_entity_poly.pdbx_strand_id
1 'polypeptide(L)'
;MSSILIDSGCDTDSLEEEKQKYEIYKFKFLRADLEKIYEEILQEISIDSVFDAFSNYITENIEPIGWTAIWIPSSNEFYHHTRFLVKVTNVFESMEASVLIMKRISNQINNNDDDDDADLSMNNDIVQLGERKVPLIELFVISEDDEEKFFYKTAYIIEIYRFFYLNLWRPWDDVDDRYHDEIFLTNRFIPRLNFVFDVKNNVIDKKIICRYEKIISEAQSIKESMNKLKSISEKQEKGEINQEDNYFNEIDPLEYWRLTIKLEKYQRAMRFIENPELRNLYDEFVAEEFDETDDERVLHLVSNSDFESLSKAIKKLSSFLTEEKTKLKVKLHDTFQKALNRSKSGDSIYLCAGNHVQELSWIEKNLEIYGIEPDVKICSSHDCGDLFIFVNVPGKLKISNVTIKAIHQLDQLIFLKSGHLILEDCIIDLNRSVMKKEPIRKLNDAQQLTLTNTIIIDQ
;
A
#
# COMPACT_ATOMS: atom_id res chain seq x y z
N MET A 1 -21.96 -6.27 19.98
CA MET A 1 -23.20 -6.55 20.74
C MET A 1 -23.99 -7.59 19.99
N SER A 2 -24.18 -8.77 20.56
CA SER A 2 -25.30 -9.69 20.30
C SER A 2 -25.18 -10.83 21.30
N SER A 3 -26.15 -10.91 22.19
CA SER A 3 -26.29 -11.88 23.27
C SER A 3 -27.45 -12.83 22.93
N ILE A 4 -27.27 -14.15 23.04
CA ILE A 4 -28.39 -15.09 23.20
C ILE A 4 -27.95 -16.20 24.16
N LEU A 5 -28.66 -16.28 25.29
CA LEU A 5 -28.85 -17.45 26.15
C LEU A 5 -30.12 -18.18 25.68
N ILE A 6 -30.18 -19.50 25.80
CA ILE A 6 -31.31 -20.30 26.34
C ILE A 6 -30.84 -21.76 26.52
N ASP A 7 -31.32 -22.34 27.61
CA ASP A 7 -31.06 -23.64 28.23
C ASP A 7 -32.17 -24.66 27.90
N SER A 8 -31.87 -25.97 27.81
CA SER A 8 -32.76 -27.08 28.23
C SER A 8 -32.08 -28.44 27.97
N GLY A 9 -31.91 -29.26 29.01
CA GLY A 9 -31.30 -30.58 28.94
C GLY A 9 -32.22 -31.74 28.55
N CYS A 10 -31.61 -32.90 28.25
CA CYS A 10 -32.08 -34.24 28.63
C CYS A 10 -30.96 -35.26 28.35
N ASP A 11 -30.73 -36.15 29.30
CA ASP A 11 -29.69 -37.19 29.34
C ASP A 11 -29.86 -38.27 28.26
N THR A 12 -28.75 -38.72 27.68
CA THR A 12 -28.48 -40.14 27.40
C THR A 12 -26.97 -40.40 27.40
N ASP A 13 -26.52 -41.21 28.36
CA ASP A 13 -25.20 -41.84 28.44
C ASP A 13 -24.79 -42.51 27.11
N SER A 14 -23.60 -42.18 26.59
CA SER A 14 -22.52 -43.15 26.28
C SER A 14 -21.44 -42.52 25.38
N LEU A 15 -20.19 -42.70 25.81
CA LEU A 15 -18.92 -42.41 25.10
C LEU A 15 -18.47 -40.95 25.13
N GLU A 16 -18.07 -40.49 26.32
CA GLU A 16 -17.11 -39.39 26.46
C GLU A 16 -15.73 -39.86 25.94
N GLU A 17 -15.50 -39.72 24.64
CA GLU A 17 -14.14 -39.44 24.18
C GLU A 17 -13.82 -38.01 24.63
N GLU A 18 -13.09 -37.89 25.74
CA GLU A 18 -12.56 -36.61 26.24
C GLU A 18 -11.87 -35.87 25.09
N LYS A 19 -12.52 -34.84 24.54
CA LYS A 19 -11.89 -33.86 23.66
C LYS A 19 -10.87 -33.09 24.50
N GLN A 20 -9.66 -33.63 24.59
CA GLN A 20 -8.57 -32.99 25.32
C GLN A 20 -8.28 -31.63 24.68
N LYS A 21 -8.58 -30.58 25.44
CA LYS A 21 -8.52 -29.20 25.00
C LYS A 21 -7.24 -28.59 25.54
N TYR A 22 -6.20 -28.56 24.70
CA TYR A 22 -4.94 -27.92 25.03
C TYR A 22 -5.14 -26.44 25.37
N GLU A 23 -4.80 -26.07 26.60
CA GLU A 23 -4.77 -24.67 27.02
C GLU A 23 -3.39 -24.07 26.74
N ILE A 24 -3.37 -22.91 26.11
CA ILE A 24 -2.14 -22.14 25.85
C ILE A 24 -2.09 -20.89 26.72
N TYR A 25 -0.87 -20.44 27.03
CA TYR A 25 -0.67 -19.15 27.65
C TYR A 25 -1.23 -18.01 26.77
N LYS A 26 -1.91 -17.05 27.39
CA LYS A 26 -2.50 -15.88 26.71
C LYS A 26 -2.10 -14.61 27.43
N PHE A 27 -1.65 -13.63 26.65
CA PHE A 27 -1.17 -12.36 27.17
C PHE A 27 -2.02 -11.21 26.65
N LYS A 28 -2.17 -10.18 27.49
CA LYS A 28 -2.73 -8.89 27.10
C LYS A 28 -1.70 -7.84 27.44
N PHE A 29 -1.23 -7.14 26.42
CA PHE A 29 -0.23 -6.11 26.60
C PHE A 29 -0.85 -4.74 26.81
N LEU A 30 -0.29 -4.02 27.78
CA LEU A 30 -0.38 -2.56 27.86
C LEU A 30 0.78 -1.97 27.06
N ARG A 31 0.57 -0.76 26.54
CA ARG A 31 1.59 -0.07 25.75
C ARG A 31 2.88 0.14 26.53
N ALA A 32 2.77 0.62 27.77
CA ALA A 32 3.92 0.91 28.62
C ALA A 32 4.75 -0.35 28.95
N ASP A 33 4.09 -1.52 29.09
CA ASP A 33 4.79 -2.78 29.36
C ASP A 33 5.64 -3.21 28.15
N LEU A 34 5.08 -3.06 26.95
CA LEU A 34 5.82 -3.35 25.71
C LEU A 34 6.97 -2.36 25.50
N GLU A 35 6.70 -1.07 25.67
CA GLU A 35 7.71 -0.01 25.52
C GLU A 35 8.94 -0.30 26.39
N LYS A 36 8.73 -0.63 27.67
CA LYS A 36 9.81 -0.98 28.60
C LYS A 36 10.63 -2.20 28.15
N ILE A 37 9.96 -3.27 27.67
CA ILE A 37 10.64 -4.48 27.24
C ILE A 37 11.42 -4.25 25.94
N TYR A 38 10.84 -3.51 25.00
CA TYR A 38 11.53 -3.21 23.76
C TYR A 38 12.63 -2.16 23.93
N GLU A 39 12.56 -1.27 24.92
CA GLU A 39 13.70 -0.44 25.33
C GLU A 39 14.89 -1.28 25.81
N GLU A 40 14.62 -2.36 26.57
CA GLU A 40 15.65 -3.30 27.04
C GLU A 40 16.28 -4.09 25.88
N ILE A 41 15.46 -4.55 24.93
CA ILE A 41 15.91 -5.34 23.77
C ILE A 41 16.62 -4.46 22.74
N LEU A 42 16.00 -3.36 22.33
CA LEU A 42 16.43 -2.57 21.17
C LEU A 42 17.47 -1.51 21.53
N GLN A 43 17.47 -0.96 22.74
CA GLN A 43 18.44 0.04 23.20
C GLN A 43 18.71 1.13 22.14
N GLU A 44 19.98 1.46 21.87
CA GLU A 44 20.42 2.42 20.84
C GLU A 44 21.00 1.72 19.61
N ILE A 45 20.32 0.67 19.11
CA ILE A 45 20.79 -0.07 17.94
C ILE A 45 20.24 0.46 16.60
N SER A 46 20.98 0.17 15.53
CA SER A 46 20.51 0.32 14.15
C SER A 46 19.60 -0.83 13.72
N ILE A 47 18.92 -0.65 12.59
CA ILE A 47 17.98 -1.62 12.04
C ILE A 47 18.63 -2.99 11.75
N ASP A 48 19.88 -3.02 11.29
CA ASP A 48 20.63 -4.24 10.99
C ASP A 48 20.85 -5.12 12.24
N SER A 49 20.97 -4.48 13.40
CA SER A 49 21.27 -5.17 14.66
C SER A 49 20.01 -5.69 15.36
N VAL A 50 18.81 -5.40 14.84
CA VAL A 50 17.54 -5.75 15.49
C VAL A 50 17.39 -7.26 15.63
N PHE A 51 17.73 -8.02 14.58
CA PHE A 51 17.64 -9.48 14.63
C PHE A 51 18.55 -10.06 15.71
N ASP A 52 19.81 -9.61 15.75
CA ASP A 52 20.81 -10.06 16.73
C ASP A 52 20.40 -9.70 18.16
N ALA A 53 19.85 -8.50 18.37
CA ALA A 53 19.36 -8.05 19.67
C ALA A 53 18.23 -8.95 20.19
N PHE A 54 17.25 -9.27 19.35
CA PHE A 54 16.23 -10.25 19.72
C PHE A 54 16.84 -11.63 19.97
N SER A 55 17.78 -12.07 19.13
CA SER A 55 18.36 -13.43 19.19
C SER A 55 19.08 -13.65 20.51
N ASN A 56 19.91 -12.69 20.90
CA ASN A 56 20.59 -12.68 22.19
C ASN A 56 19.59 -12.66 23.34
N TYR A 57 18.62 -11.74 23.30
CA TYR A 57 17.63 -11.63 24.38
C TYR A 57 16.82 -12.91 24.58
N ILE A 58 16.34 -13.52 23.48
CA ILE A 58 15.54 -14.74 23.52
C ILE A 58 16.37 -15.89 24.06
N THR A 59 17.56 -16.13 23.50
CA THR A 59 18.43 -17.25 23.88
C THR A 59 18.84 -17.18 25.37
N GLU A 60 19.00 -15.98 25.93
CA GLU A 60 19.33 -15.78 27.34
C GLU A 60 18.16 -15.95 28.29
N ASN A 61 16.92 -15.80 27.81
CA ASN A 61 15.75 -15.62 28.69
C ASN A 61 14.66 -16.69 28.57
N ILE A 62 14.71 -17.56 27.55
CA ILE A 62 13.78 -18.68 27.41
C ILE A 62 14.39 -20.00 27.88
N GLU A 63 13.52 -20.95 28.22
CA GLU A 63 13.92 -22.34 28.40
C GLU A 63 14.24 -22.97 27.03
N PRO A 64 15.45 -23.53 26.81
CA PRO A 64 15.86 -24.00 25.49
C PRO A 64 15.20 -25.33 25.09
N ILE A 65 14.72 -26.11 26.07
CA ILE A 65 14.17 -27.46 25.85
C ILE A 65 13.03 -27.77 26.81
N GLY A 66 12.26 -28.82 26.51
CA GLY A 66 11.44 -29.52 27.50
C GLY A 66 9.98 -29.06 27.58
N TRP A 67 9.65 -27.88 27.06
CA TRP A 67 8.27 -27.40 26.97
C TRP A 67 7.51 -27.98 25.79
N THR A 68 6.19 -28.04 25.93
CA THR A 68 5.25 -28.44 24.88
C THR A 68 4.56 -27.21 24.29
N ALA A 69 4.23 -27.31 23.01
CA ALA A 69 3.58 -26.22 22.30
C ALA A 69 2.61 -26.75 21.24
N ILE A 70 1.68 -25.90 20.86
CA ILE A 70 0.93 -26.03 19.62
C ILE A 70 1.73 -25.33 18.53
N TRP A 71 2.16 -26.08 17.52
CA TRP A 71 2.74 -25.53 16.30
C TRP A 71 1.64 -25.29 15.26
N ILE A 72 1.59 -24.07 14.73
CA ILE A 72 0.69 -23.67 13.64
C ILE A 72 1.56 -23.26 12.44
N PRO A 73 1.78 -24.16 11.46
CA PRO A 73 2.63 -23.85 10.31
C PRO A 73 2.07 -22.69 9.49
N SER A 74 2.92 -21.77 9.09
CA SER A 74 2.57 -20.74 8.10
C SER A 74 2.74 -21.22 6.65
N SER A 75 3.46 -22.34 6.43
CA SER A 75 3.75 -22.86 5.11
C SER A 75 2.54 -23.60 4.49
N ASN A 76 2.43 -23.52 3.16
CA ASN A 76 1.44 -24.26 2.38
C ASN A 76 1.76 -25.76 2.24
N GLU A 77 2.82 -26.26 2.88
CA GLU A 77 3.18 -27.68 2.87
C GLU A 77 2.12 -28.54 3.57
N PHE A 78 1.38 -27.94 4.51
CA PHE A 78 0.29 -28.59 5.22
C PHE A 78 -1.06 -28.01 4.80
N TYR A 79 -2.12 -28.82 4.89
CA TYR A 79 -3.49 -28.34 4.71
C TYR A 79 -3.77 -27.15 5.62
N HIS A 80 -4.51 -26.17 5.10
CA HIS A 80 -4.90 -24.97 5.85
C HIS A 80 -5.48 -25.32 7.23
N HIS A 81 -5.05 -24.60 8.26
CA HIS A 81 -5.46 -24.76 9.66
C HIS A 81 -5.02 -26.07 10.34
N THR A 82 -4.03 -26.78 9.78
CA THR A 82 -3.41 -27.91 10.50
C THR A 82 -2.64 -27.39 11.73
N ARG A 83 -2.78 -28.08 12.86
CA ARG A 83 -2.05 -27.79 14.09
C ARG A 83 -1.38 -29.06 14.59
N PHE A 84 -0.24 -28.91 15.27
CA PHE A 84 0.49 -30.04 15.83
C PHE A 84 0.79 -29.80 17.30
N LEU A 85 0.57 -30.82 18.13
CA LEU A 85 1.19 -30.91 19.45
C LEU A 85 2.64 -31.30 19.25
N VAL A 86 3.55 -30.47 19.77
CA VAL A 86 4.99 -30.68 19.65
C VAL A 86 5.69 -30.54 21.00
N LYS A 87 6.80 -31.25 21.16
CA LYS A 87 7.74 -31.06 22.26
C LYS A 87 9.01 -30.40 21.74
N VAL A 88 9.44 -29.33 22.38
CA VAL A 88 10.65 -28.60 21.97
C VAL A 88 11.90 -29.29 22.50
N THR A 89 12.83 -29.58 21.59
CA THR A 89 14.09 -30.28 21.86
C THR A 89 15.30 -29.37 21.80
N ASN A 90 15.20 -28.21 21.15
CA ASN A 90 16.21 -27.16 21.17
C ASN A 90 15.63 -25.83 20.66
N VAL A 91 16.22 -24.70 21.05
CA VAL A 91 16.02 -23.39 20.42
C VAL A 91 17.36 -22.83 19.96
N PHE A 92 17.40 -22.27 18.75
CA PHE A 92 18.60 -21.78 18.10
C PHE A 92 18.61 -20.26 18.01
N GLU A 93 19.81 -19.67 17.93
CA GLU A 93 20.04 -18.24 17.65
C GLU A 93 19.42 -17.76 16.31
N SER A 94 19.05 -18.70 15.43
CA SER A 94 18.33 -18.41 14.18
C SER A 94 16.84 -18.09 14.36
N MET A 95 16.34 -17.99 15.61
CA MET A 95 14.92 -17.85 15.93
C MET A 95 14.05 -19.02 15.48
N GLU A 96 14.67 -20.19 15.44
CA GLU A 96 14.04 -21.44 15.10
C GLU A 96 14.17 -22.41 16.27
N ALA A 97 13.24 -23.35 16.34
CA ALA A 97 13.24 -24.41 17.34
C ALA A 97 13.25 -25.77 16.65
N SER A 98 14.01 -26.70 17.21
CA SER A 98 13.82 -28.11 16.91
C SER A 98 12.65 -28.64 17.72
N VAL A 99 11.72 -29.30 17.06
CA VAL A 99 10.50 -29.82 17.67
C VAL A 99 10.27 -31.28 17.27
N LEU A 100 9.89 -32.08 18.26
CA LEU A 100 9.40 -33.43 18.06
C LEU A 100 7.87 -33.38 17.94
N ILE A 101 7.34 -33.78 16.77
CA ILE A 101 5.90 -33.82 16.55
C ILE A 101 5.31 -35.01 17.31
N MET A 102 4.41 -34.72 18.25
CA MET A 102 3.77 -35.73 19.08
C MET A 102 2.45 -36.20 18.47
N LYS A 103 1.60 -35.25 18.07
CA LYS A 103 0.25 -35.53 17.55
C LYS A 103 -0.22 -34.42 16.61
N ARG A 104 -0.96 -34.76 15.57
CA ARG A 104 -1.72 -33.79 14.77
C ARG A 104 -3.04 -33.49 15.47
N ILE A 105 -3.39 -32.22 15.56
CA ILE A 105 -4.66 -31.74 16.09
C ILE A 105 -5.54 -31.40 14.89
N SER A 106 -6.52 -32.26 14.58
CA SER A 106 -7.55 -31.97 13.58
C SER A 106 -8.66 -31.14 14.22
N ASN A 107 -8.94 -29.96 13.65
CA ASN A 107 -10.25 -29.34 13.84
C ASN A 107 -11.19 -30.03 12.84
N GLN A 108 -12.00 -30.98 13.29
CA GLN A 108 -13.21 -31.30 12.53
C GLN A 108 -14.12 -30.07 12.64
N ILE A 109 -14.15 -29.28 11.57
CA ILE A 109 -15.17 -28.27 11.38
C ILE A 109 -16.44 -29.06 11.10
N ASN A 110 -17.38 -29.06 12.05
CA ASN A 110 -18.74 -29.53 11.83
C ASN A 110 -19.38 -28.67 10.73
N ASN A 111 -19.17 -29.04 9.47
CA ASN A 111 -20.10 -28.71 8.41
C ASN A 111 -20.90 -29.98 8.17
N ASN A 112 -22.19 -29.91 8.50
CA ASN A 112 -23.16 -30.90 8.07
C ASN A 112 -23.24 -30.83 6.55
N ASP A 113 -22.40 -31.60 5.86
CA ASP A 113 -22.66 -32.01 4.49
C ASP A 113 -22.35 -33.50 4.44
N ASP A 114 -23.43 -34.29 4.31
CA ASP A 114 -23.38 -35.69 3.94
C ASP A 114 -22.65 -35.79 2.60
N ASP A 115 -21.41 -36.28 2.58
CA ASP A 115 -20.89 -37.20 1.57
C ASP A 115 -19.43 -37.60 1.86
N ASP A 116 -19.15 -38.87 1.61
CA ASP A 116 -17.84 -39.54 1.56
C ASP A 116 -17.13 -39.88 2.88
N ASP A 117 -17.63 -41.00 3.43
CA ASP A 117 -17.02 -41.96 4.34
C ASP A 117 -15.73 -42.59 3.75
N ALA A 118 -14.70 -41.77 3.49
CA ALA A 118 -13.48 -42.22 2.82
C ALA A 118 -12.20 -41.41 3.15
N ASP A 119 -11.88 -41.12 4.42
CA ASP A 119 -10.46 -40.93 4.80
C ASP A 119 -10.12 -41.01 6.30
N LEU A 120 -10.76 -41.89 7.06
CA LEU A 120 -10.44 -42.09 8.48
C LEU A 120 -9.29 -43.09 8.74
N SER A 121 -8.59 -43.57 7.69
CA SER A 121 -7.44 -44.48 7.83
C SER A 121 -6.06 -43.81 7.88
N MET A 122 -5.96 -42.48 7.78
CA MET A 122 -4.65 -41.78 7.79
C MET A 122 -4.19 -41.31 9.18
N ASN A 123 -4.81 -41.81 10.26
CA ASN A 123 -4.46 -41.44 11.64
C ASN A 123 -3.14 -42.04 12.16
N ASN A 124 -2.48 -42.94 11.41
CA ASN A 124 -1.22 -43.57 11.81
C ASN A 124 0.04 -42.98 11.14
N ASP A 125 -0.08 -42.05 10.19
CA ASP A 125 1.09 -41.53 9.45
C ASP A 125 1.83 -40.37 10.16
N ILE A 126 1.36 -39.92 11.33
CA ILE A 126 2.02 -38.85 12.09
C ILE A 126 3.26 -39.36 12.84
N VAL A 127 3.36 -40.68 13.06
CA VAL A 127 4.51 -41.34 13.72
C VAL A 127 5.81 -41.18 12.88
N GLN A 128 5.74 -40.69 11.64
CA GLN A 128 6.90 -40.49 10.75
C GLN A 128 7.36 -39.04 10.54
N LEU A 129 6.83 -38.03 11.23
CA LEU A 129 7.23 -36.64 10.91
C LEU A 129 8.56 -36.17 11.53
N GLY A 130 9.18 -36.96 12.42
CA GLY A 130 10.54 -36.76 12.92
C GLY A 130 10.73 -35.44 13.68
N GLU A 131 11.99 -35.15 14.03
CA GLU A 131 12.39 -33.83 14.53
C GLU A 131 12.36 -32.82 13.37
N ARG A 132 11.72 -31.68 13.58
CA ARG A 132 11.59 -30.61 12.58
C ARG A 132 12.15 -29.31 13.12
N LYS A 133 12.78 -28.54 12.24
CA LYS A 133 13.16 -27.15 12.53
C LYS A 133 12.00 -26.25 12.11
N VAL A 134 11.48 -25.45 13.04
CA VAL A 134 10.32 -24.59 12.82
C VAL A 134 10.57 -23.18 13.37
N PRO A 135 10.00 -22.12 12.79
CA PRO A 135 10.13 -20.77 13.32
C PRO A 135 9.53 -20.65 14.73
N LEU A 136 10.27 -20.04 15.66
CA LEU A 136 9.83 -19.88 17.05
C LEU A 136 8.51 -19.08 17.15
N ILE A 137 8.27 -18.16 16.22
CA ILE A 137 7.05 -17.35 16.14
C ILE A 137 5.78 -18.18 15.93
N GLU A 138 5.90 -19.39 15.39
CA GLU A 138 4.79 -20.30 15.10
C GLU A 138 4.40 -21.21 16.29
N LEU A 139 5.15 -21.14 17.41
CA LEU A 139 4.96 -22.00 18.57
C LEU A 139 4.15 -21.32 19.69
N PHE A 140 3.07 -21.96 20.12
CA PHE A 140 2.21 -21.51 21.21
C PHE A 140 2.36 -22.42 22.42
N VAL A 141 3.05 -21.96 23.46
CA VAL A 141 3.36 -22.75 24.66
C VAL A 141 2.08 -23.18 25.39
N ILE A 142 2.00 -24.46 25.72
CA ILE A 142 0.89 -25.07 26.45
C ILE A 142 1.06 -24.79 27.95
N SER A 143 -0.04 -24.41 28.62
CA SER A 143 -0.08 -24.13 30.05
C SER A 143 -0.69 -25.27 30.88
N GLU A 144 -1.39 -26.21 30.25
CA GLU A 144 -2.13 -27.29 30.92
C GLU A 144 -1.25 -28.16 31.81
N ASP A 145 -0.05 -28.52 31.33
CA ASP A 145 0.90 -29.39 32.05
C ASP A 145 1.96 -28.59 32.84
N ASP A 146 1.79 -27.28 33.01
CA ASP A 146 2.77 -26.37 33.63
C ASP A 146 2.19 -25.68 34.88
N GLU A 147 1.76 -26.47 35.87
CA GLU A 147 1.15 -25.99 37.11
C GLU A 147 2.05 -24.99 37.88
N GLU A 148 3.36 -25.25 37.87
CA GLU A 148 4.37 -24.40 38.52
C GLU A 148 4.78 -23.17 37.69
N LYS A 149 4.21 -23.02 36.48
CA LYS A 149 4.47 -21.91 35.55
C LYS A 149 5.95 -21.76 35.18
N PHE A 150 6.67 -22.88 35.11
CA PHE A 150 8.08 -22.93 34.76
C PHE A 150 8.31 -22.35 33.35
N PHE A 151 7.36 -22.55 32.43
CA PHE A 151 7.44 -22.08 31.04
C PHE A 151 6.66 -20.78 30.78
N TYR A 152 6.10 -20.13 31.80
CA TYR A 152 5.39 -18.87 31.65
C TYR A 152 6.28 -17.78 31.04
N LYS A 153 7.54 -17.67 31.49
CA LYS A 153 8.51 -16.69 30.95
C LYS A 153 8.82 -16.97 29.49
N THR A 154 9.05 -18.24 29.13
CA THR A 154 9.24 -18.68 27.72
C THR A 154 8.05 -18.27 26.86
N ALA A 155 6.84 -18.58 27.30
CA ALA A 155 5.62 -18.24 26.59
C ALA A 155 5.46 -16.72 26.41
N TYR A 156 5.76 -15.95 27.45
CA TYR A 156 5.70 -14.49 27.44
C TYR A 156 6.66 -13.90 26.41
N ILE A 157 7.91 -14.35 26.39
CA ILE A 157 8.95 -13.84 25.47
C ILE A 157 8.63 -14.20 24.02
N ILE A 158 8.16 -15.42 23.76
CA ILE A 158 7.71 -15.82 22.42
C ILE A 158 6.55 -14.92 21.95
N GLU A 159 5.64 -14.53 22.85
CA GLU A 159 4.56 -13.60 22.50
C GLU A 159 5.07 -12.16 22.26
N ILE A 160 6.09 -11.69 23.01
CA ILE A 160 6.76 -10.40 22.74
C ILE A 160 7.42 -10.41 21.36
N TYR A 161 8.14 -11.49 21.04
CA TYR A 161 8.77 -11.69 19.73
C TYR A 161 7.72 -11.71 18.61
N ARG A 162 6.64 -12.48 18.80
CA ARG A 162 5.51 -12.56 17.87
C ARG A 162 4.84 -11.21 17.66
N PHE A 163 4.57 -10.47 18.73
CA PHE A 163 3.95 -9.16 18.65
C PHE A 163 4.80 -8.21 17.78
N PHE A 164 6.12 -8.22 17.97
CA PHE A 164 7.04 -7.38 17.22
C PHE A 164 6.99 -7.68 15.72
N TYR A 165 7.22 -8.93 15.32
CA TYR A 165 7.31 -9.27 13.89
C TYR A 165 5.97 -9.25 13.16
N LEU A 166 4.84 -9.48 13.86
CA LEU A 166 3.51 -9.41 13.24
C LEU A 166 2.94 -7.99 13.17
N ASN A 167 3.30 -7.09 14.09
CA ASN A 167 2.64 -5.79 14.21
C ASN A 167 3.56 -4.59 14.00
N LEU A 168 4.87 -4.73 14.19
CA LEU A 168 5.83 -3.61 14.21
C LEU A 168 6.90 -3.73 13.13
N TRP A 169 7.35 -4.94 12.79
CA TRP A 169 8.23 -5.14 11.66
C TRP A 169 7.50 -4.83 10.34
N ARG A 170 8.21 -4.27 9.36
CA ARG A 170 7.65 -3.90 8.06
C ARG A 170 8.41 -4.59 6.93
N PRO A 171 7.77 -4.82 5.76
CA PRO A 171 8.40 -5.51 4.63
C PRO A 171 9.64 -4.81 4.04
N TRP A 172 9.85 -3.53 4.35
CA TRP A 172 10.97 -2.71 3.88
C TRP A 172 12.10 -2.56 4.92
N ASP A 173 11.94 -3.08 6.15
CA ASP A 173 12.90 -2.85 7.23
C ASP A 173 14.25 -3.57 7.01
N ASP A 174 14.27 -4.74 6.35
CA ASP A 174 15.49 -5.48 5.98
C ASP A 174 15.95 -5.24 4.53
N VAL A 175 15.43 -4.20 3.88
CA VAL A 175 15.77 -3.87 2.49
C VAL A 175 16.35 -2.45 2.36
N ASP A 176 16.03 -1.54 3.28
CA ASP A 176 16.33 -0.12 3.14
C ASP A 176 17.68 0.26 3.75
N ASP A 177 18.70 0.36 2.89
CA ASP A 177 20.06 0.70 3.32
C ASP A 177 20.29 2.18 3.69
N ARG A 178 19.31 3.06 3.46
CA ARG A 178 19.53 4.51 3.53
C ARG A 178 19.45 5.10 4.92
N TYR A 179 18.94 4.33 5.88
CA TYR A 179 18.71 4.77 7.25
C TYR A 179 19.36 3.85 8.27
N HIS A 180 20.45 3.18 7.89
CA HIS A 180 21.21 2.30 8.78
C HIS A 180 21.79 3.01 10.00
N ASP A 181 22.04 4.32 9.90
CA ASP A 181 22.52 5.12 11.03
C ASP A 181 21.38 5.57 11.98
N GLU A 182 20.11 5.37 11.62
CA GLU A 182 18.98 5.75 12.47
C GLU A 182 18.81 4.77 13.64
N ILE A 183 18.66 5.30 14.85
CA ILE A 183 18.28 4.51 16.02
C ILE A 183 16.87 3.93 15.77
N PHE A 184 16.77 2.61 15.73
CA PHE A 184 15.53 1.92 15.37
C PHE A 184 14.42 2.19 16.39
N LEU A 185 14.76 2.20 17.68
CA LEU A 185 13.82 2.40 18.79
C LEU A 185 13.01 3.69 18.62
N THR A 186 13.69 4.81 18.42
CA THR A 186 13.06 6.14 18.39
C THR A 186 12.41 6.46 17.05
N ASN A 187 13.03 6.08 15.93
CA ASN A 187 12.59 6.49 14.60
C ASN A 187 11.57 5.55 13.96
N ARG A 188 11.55 4.27 14.36
CA ARG A 188 10.70 3.23 13.76
C ARG A 188 9.75 2.65 14.79
N PHE A 189 10.28 2.14 15.90
CA PHE A 189 9.48 1.40 16.87
C PHE A 189 8.43 2.27 17.57
N ILE A 190 8.80 3.41 18.17
CA ILE A 190 7.86 4.26 18.93
C ILE A 190 6.67 4.71 18.07
N PRO A 191 6.85 5.28 16.85
CA PRO A 191 5.73 5.67 15.99
C PRO A 191 4.78 4.51 15.67
N ARG A 192 5.34 3.32 15.43
CA ARG A 192 4.58 2.11 15.11
C ARG A 192 3.79 1.57 16.29
N LEU A 193 4.41 1.53 17.47
CA LEU A 193 3.74 1.14 18.71
C LEU A 193 2.57 2.09 18.99
N ASN A 194 2.79 3.40 18.85
CA ASN A 194 1.74 4.41 19.00
C ASN A 194 0.59 4.14 18.05
N PHE A 195 0.88 3.93 16.77
CA PHE A 195 -0.13 3.63 15.77
C PHE A 195 -0.95 2.38 16.11
N VAL A 196 -0.31 1.27 16.50
CA VAL A 196 -1.02 0.02 16.87
C VAL A 196 -2.01 0.26 18.02
N PHE A 197 -1.62 1.01 19.05
CA PHE A 197 -2.50 1.32 20.17
C PHE A 197 -3.56 2.37 19.84
N ASP A 198 -3.27 3.34 18.98
CA ASP A 198 -4.24 4.31 18.48
C ASP A 198 -5.36 3.59 17.70
N VAL A 199 -5.01 2.61 16.86
CA VAL A 199 -5.98 1.74 16.17
C VAL A 199 -6.81 0.95 17.17
N LYS A 200 -6.16 0.26 18.11
CA LYS A 200 -6.83 -0.54 19.15
C LYS A 200 -7.81 0.27 19.99
N ASN A 201 -7.49 1.54 20.26
CA ASN A 201 -8.29 2.46 21.03
C ASN A 201 -9.35 3.22 20.19
N ASN A 202 -9.50 2.89 18.90
CA ASN A 202 -10.42 3.55 17.95
C ASN A 202 -10.20 5.06 17.83
N VAL A 203 -8.95 5.52 17.93
CA VAL A 203 -8.56 6.93 17.76
C VAL A 203 -8.43 7.29 16.27
N ILE A 204 -8.12 6.31 15.42
CA ILE A 204 -7.85 6.50 13.99
C ILE A 204 -9.11 6.29 13.15
N ASP A 205 -9.32 7.16 12.16
CA ASP A 205 -10.38 7.01 11.16
C ASP A 205 -10.20 5.71 10.36
N LYS A 206 -11.30 4.99 10.12
CA LYS A 206 -11.36 3.80 9.26
C LYS A 206 -10.73 4.02 7.89
N LYS A 207 -10.83 5.23 7.32
CA LYS A 207 -10.21 5.57 6.03
C LYS A 207 -8.68 5.43 6.07
N ILE A 208 -8.04 5.83 7.17
CA ILE A 208 -6.59 5.70 7.37
C ILE A 208 -6.21 4.25 7.64
N ILE A 209 -7.02 3.51 8.40
CA ILE A 209 -6.82 2.08 8.66
C ILE A 209 -6.85 1.28 7.34
N CYS A 210 -7.83 1.53 6.48
CA CYS A 210 -7.92 0.88 5.17
C CYS A 210 -6.68 1.17 4.29
N ARG A 211 -6.12 2.38 4.36
CA ARG A 211 -4.88 2.72 3.66
C ARG A 211 -3.68 1.98 4.20
N TYR A 212 -3.57 1.92 5.52
CA TYR A 212 -2.54 1.12 6.19
C TYR A 212 -2.58 -0.33 5.72
N GLU A 213 -3.76 -0.96 5.78
CA GLU A 213 -3.95 -2.36 5.39
C GLU A 213 -3.58 -2.59 3.92
N LYS A 214 -3.99 -1.67 3.02
CA LYS A 214 -3.62 -1.72 1.60
C LYS A 214 -2.11 -1.64 1.41
N ILE A 215 -1.44 -0.67 2.04
CA ILE A 215 0.02 -0.49 1.95
C ILE A 215 0.75 -1.73 2.43
N ILE A 216 0.37 -2.28 3.59
CA ILE A 216 1.02 -3.46 4.15
C ILE A 216 0.82 -4.68 3.26
N SER A 217 -0.40 -4.91 2.77
CA SER A 217 -0.69 -6.04 1.88
C SER A 217 0.10 -5.97 0.57
N GLU A 218 0.17 -4.79 -0.06
CA GLU A 218 0.93 -4.60 -1.30
C GLU A 218 2.44 -4.73 -1.07
N ALA A 219 2.95 -4.16 0.03
CA ALA A 219 4.36 -4.28 0.40
C ALA A 219 4.77 -5.73 0.74
N GLN A 220 3.90 -6.50 1.39
CA GLN A 220 4.13 -7.94 1.64
C GLN A 220 4.23 -8.72 0.32
N SER A 221 3.33 -8.48 -0.64
CA SER A 221 3.38 -9.12 -1.95
C SER A 221 4.69 -8.80 -2.72
N ILE A 222 5.16 -7.55 -2.60
CA ILE A 222 6.45 -7.14 -3.17
C ILE A 222 7.60 -7.88 -2.49
N LYS A 223 7.59 -7.95 -1.16
CA LYS A 223 8.62 -8.65 -0.38
C LYS A 223 8.69 -10.13 -0.71
N GLU A 224 7.54 -10.80 -0.83
CA GLU A 224 7.48 -12.18 -1.30
C GLU A 224 8.08 -12.35 -2.70
N SER A 225 7.81 -11.41 -3.61
CA SER A 225 8.39 -11.42 -4.96
C SER A 225 9.91 -11.25 -4.92
N MET A 226 10.43 -10.35 -4.09
CA MET A 226 11.86 -10.18 -3.87
C MET A 226 12.52 -11.44 -3.30
N ASN A 227 11.90 -12.08 -2.30
CA ASN A 227 12.43 -13.31 -1.71
C ASN A 227 12.48 -14.45 -2.75
N LYS A 228 11.49 -14.52 -3.65
CA LYS A 228 11.52 -15.47 -4.78
C LYS A 228 12.71 -15.20 -5.71
N LEU A 229 12.96 -13.95 -6.08
CA LEU A 229 14.12 -13.58 -6.92
C LEU A 229 15.44 -13.99 -6.25
N LYS A 230 15.63 -13.65 -4.96
CA LYS A 230 16.80 -14.09 -4.17
C LYS A 230 16.97 -15.61 -4.19
N SER A 231 15.89 -16.36 -3.95
CA SER A 231 15.94 -17.83 -3.94
C SER A 231 16.30 -18.43 -5.30
N ILE A 232 15.94 -17.78 -6.41
CA ILE A 232 16.29 -18.21 -7.77
C ILE A 232 17.78 -17.93 -8.00
N SER A 233 18.25 -16.73 -7.67
CA SER A 233 19.66 -16.34 -7.77
C SER A 233 20.57 -17.30 -6.99
N GLU A 234 20.22 -17.63 -5.74
CA GLU A 234 20.98 -18.59 -4.92
C GLU A 234 21.04 -20.00 -5.53
N LYS A 235 19.97 -20.45 -6.19
CA LYS A 235 19.94 -21.76 -6.88
C LYS A 235 20.76 -21.76 -8.18
N GLN A 236 20.80 -20.64 -8.87
CA GLN A 236 21.64 -20.46 -10.07
C GLN A 236 23.13 -20.46 -9.70
N GLU A 237 23.51 -19.77 -8.62
CA GLU A 237 24.89 -19.80 -8.10
C GLU A 237 25.34 -21.20 -7.69
N LYS A 238 24.42 -22.02 -7.16
CA LYS A 238 24.66 -23.42 -6.80
C LYS A 238 24.66 -24.39 -7.98
N GLY A 239 24.42 -23.91 -9.22
CA GLY A 239 24.46 -24.72 -10.43
C GLY A 239 23.29 -25.69 -10.61
N GLU A 240 22.15 -25.42 -9.95
CA GLU A 240 20.96 -26.28 -9.99
C GLU A 240 20.05 -26.00 -11.20
N ILE A 241 20.39 -25.03 -12.06
CA ILE A 241 19.60 -24.59 -13.23
C ILE A 241 20.49 -24.61 -14.49
N ASN A 242 20.02 -25.24 -15.57
CA ASN A 242 20.75 -25.38 -16.84
C ASN A 242 20.88 -24.03 -17.58
N GLN A 243 22.11 -23.70 -18.02
CA GLN A 243 22.54 -22.39 -18.53
C GLN A 243 22.18 -22.07 -20.00
N GLU A 244 21.17 -22.71 -20.60
CA GLU A 244 20.94 -22.58 -22.06
C GLU A 244 20.16 -21.33 -22.51
N ASP A 245 19.51 -20.59 -21.60
CA ASP A 245 18.70 -19.39 -21.95
C ASP A 245 19.29 -18.07 -21.40
N ASN A 246 20.58 -17.86 -21.63
CA ASN A 246 21.37 -16.80 -20.97
C ASN A 246 21.19 -15.37 -21.58
N TYR A 247 19.94 -14.90 -21.71
CA TYR A 247 19.57 -13.48 -21.93
C TYR A 247 19.04 -12.79 -20.66
N PHE A 248 19.00 -13.49 -19.52
CA PHE A 248 18.26 -13.07 -18.31
C PHE A 248 19.10 -12.51 -17.15
N ASN A 249 20.44 -12.52 -17.22
CA ASN A 249 21.29 -12.16 -16.05
C ASN A 249 21.29 -10.66 -15.69
N GLU A 250 20.84 -9.76 -16.57
CA GLU A 250 20.69 -8.32 -16.26
C GLU A 250 19.27 -7.94 -15.79
N ILE A 251 18.29 -8.84 -15.97
CA ILE A 251 16.88 -8.56 -15.69
C ILE A 251 16.55 -8.76 -14.20
N ASP A 252 17.22 -9.71 -13.53
CA ASP A 252 16.97 -10.03 -12.12
C ASP A 252 17.38 -8.89 -11.15
N PRO A 253 18.60 -8.28 -11.27
CA PRO A 253 18.95 -7.12 -10.44
C PRO A 253 18.11 -5.88 -10.75
N LEU A 254 17.73 -5.67 -12.01
CA LEU A 254 16.91 -4.53 -12.41
C LEU A 254 15.48 -4.65 -11.87
N GLU A 255 14.90 -5.86 -11.92
CA GLU A 255 13.58 -6.11 -11.34
C GLU A 255 13.62 -6.01 -9.82
N TYR A 256 14.65 -6.56 -9.17
CA TYR A 256 14.87 -6.39 -7.73
C TYR A 256 14.92 -4.90 -7.35
N TRP A 257 15.71 -4.11 -8.09
CA TRP A 257 15.80 -2.66 -7.88
C TRP A 257 14.46 -1.94 -8.12
N ARG A 258 13.70 -2.34 -9.15
CA ARG A 258 12.35 -1.81 -9.41
C ARG A 258 11.39 -2.09 -8.26
N LEU A 259 11.46 -3.29 -7.68
CA LEU A 259 10.70 -3.66 -6.49
C LEU A 259 11.16 -2.86 -5.27
N THR A 260 12.46 -2.59 -5.11
CA THR A 260 12.99 -1.75 -4.02
C THR A 260 12.40 -0.35 -4.09
N ILE A 261 12.41 0.30 -5.26
CA ILE A 261 11.77 1.61 -5.44
C ILE A 261 10.29 1.57 -5.06
N LYS A 262 9.57 0.50 -5.41
CA LYS A 262 8.16 0.37 -5.00
C LYS A 262 8.02 0.30 -3.48
N LEU A 263 8.84 -0.50 -2.79
CA LEU A 263 8.83 -0.57 -1.31
C LEU A 263 9.13 0.78 -0.67
N GLU A 264 10.07 1.54 -1.23
CA GLU A 264 10.40 2.88 -0.73
C GLU A 264 9.22 3.86 -0.81
N LYS A 265 8.42 3.77 -1.88
CA LYS A 265 7.17 4.53 -1.98
C LYS A 265 6.25 4.18 -0.82
N TYR A 266 6.00 2.89 -0.58
CA TYR A 266 5.14 2.43 0.52
C TYR A 266 5.65 2.85 1.89
N GLN A 267 6.97 2.79 2.12
CA GLN A 267 7.59 3.26 3.34
C GLN A 267 7.35 4.75 3.56
N ARG A 268 7.55 5.59 2.53
CA ARG A 268 7.29 7.04 2.59
C ARG A 268 5.83 7.32 2.94
N ALA A 269 4.90 6.61 2.29
CA ALA A 269 3.47 6.73 2.57
C ALA A 269 3.14 6.33 4.01
N MET A 270 3.77 5.25 4.49
CA MET A 270 3.56 4.76 5.84
C MET A 270 4.02 5.77 6.90
N ARG A 271 5.07 6.56 6.65
CA ARG A 271 5.51 7.63 7.58
C ARG A 271 4.40 8.67 7.87
N PHE A 272 3.57 8.98 6.88
CA PHE A 272 2.40 9.86 7.09
C PHE A 272 1.34 9.18 7.96
N ILE A 273 1.12 7.88 7.76
CA ILE A 273 0.13 7.11 8.51
C ILE A 273 0.59 6.88 9.97
N GLU A 274 1.86 6.58 10.22
CA GLU A 274 2.35 6.30 11.58
C GLU A 274 2.44 7.58 12.42
N ASN A 275 2.77 8.71 11.80
CA ASN A 275 2.87 10.00 12.47
C ASN A 275 1.49 10.64 12.74
N PRO A 276 1.06 10.80 14.01
CA PRO A 276 -0.24 11.38 14.36
C PRO A 276 -0.53 12.76 13.74
N GLU A 277 0.49 13.59 13.57
CA GLU A 277 0.35 14.96 13.05
C GLU A 277 0.19 14.98 11.52
N LEU A 278 0.69 13.96 10.82
CA LEU A 278 0.71 13.91 9.36
C LEU A 278 -0.43 13.07 8.76
N ARG A 279 -1.08 12.21 9.55
CA ARG A 279 -2.14 11.27 9.08
C ARG A 279 -3.19 11.95 8.21
N ASN A 280 -3.67 13.12 8.64
CA ASN A 280 -4.72 13.86 7.94
C ASN A 280 -4.27 14.49 6.63
N LEU A 281 -2.95 14.62 6.44
CA LEU A 281 -2.33 15.16 5.23
C LEU A 281 -2.01 14.07 4.19
N TYR A 282 -2.23 12.79 4.51
CA TYR A 282 -1.99 11.69 3.57
C TYR A 282 -2.70 11.92 2.22
N ASP A 283 -3.96 12.37 2.27
CA ASP A 283 -4.76 12.60 1.06
C ASP A 283 -4.27 13.75 0.18
N GLU A 284 -3.59 14.71 0.78
CA GLU A 284 -3.08 15.89 0.10
C GLU A 284 -1.72 15.63 -0.55
N PHE A 285 -0.85 14.87 0.13
CA PHE A 285 0.55 14.71 -0.29
C PHE A 285 0.93 13.32 -0.79
N VAL A 286 0.12 12.30 -0.53
CA VAL A 286 0.52 10.89 -0.75
C VAL A 286 -0.48 10.12 -1.60
N ALA A 287 -1.79 10.28 -1.37
CA ALA A 287 -2.81 9.45 -2.02
C ALA A 287 -2.71 9.43 -3.56
N GLU A 288 -2.26 10.53 -4.17
CA GLU A 288 -2.08 10.64 -5.62
C GLU A 288 -1.07 9.63 -6.17
N GLU A 289 0.01 9.31 -5.43
CA GLU A 289 1.06 8.37 -5.85
C GLU A 289 0.58 6.90 -5.83
N PHE A 290 -0.48 6.58 -5.09
CA PHE A 290 -0.99 5.21 -4.89
C PHE A 290 -2.32 4.95 -5.61
N ASP A 291 -3.05 6.01 -5.96
CA ASP A 291 -4.18 5.97 -6.89
C ASP A 291 -3.71 5.79 -8.35
N GLU A 292 -2.40 5.75 -8.59
CA GLU A 292 -1.81 5.49 -9.92
C GLU A 292 -2.00 4.06 -10.42
N THR A 293 -2.53 3.14 -9.60
CA THR A 293 -2.67 1.72 -9.91
C THR A 293 -3.78 1.35 -10.91
N ASP A 294 -4.73 2.24 -11.18
CA ASP A 294 -5.66 2.06 -12.31
C ASP A 294 -5.04 2.69 -13.57
N ASP A 295 -4.56 1.85 -14.49
CA ASP A 295 -4.26 2.23 -15.90
C ASP A 295 -5.54 2.62 -16.68
N GLU A 296 -6.70 2.56 -16.02
CA GLU A 296 -7.96 3.02 -16.55
C GLU A 296 -7.96 4.54 -16.72
N ARG A 297 -8.31 4.99 -17.94
CA ARG A 297 -8.51 6.42 -18.22
C ARG A 297 -9.63 6.97 -17.35
N VAL A 298 -9.44 8.19 -16.86
CA VAL A 298 -10.41 8.85 -15.98
C VAL A 298 -10.86 10.18 -16.58
N LEU A 299 -12.10 10.56 -16.26
CA LEU A 299 -12.65 11.87 -16.56
C LEU A 299 -12.49 12.79 -15.36
N HIS A 300 -11.84 13.94 -15.56
CA HIS A 300 -11.69 14.96 -14.55
C HIS A 300 -12.73 16.07 -14.79
N LEU A 301 -13.65 16.28 -13.86
CA LEU A 301 -14.65 17.34 -13.93
C LEU A 301 -14.29 18.46 -12.97
N VAL A 302 -14.11 19.68 -13.48
CA VAL A 302 -13.67 20.85 -12.72
C VAL A 302 -14.82 21.84 -12.55
N SER A 303 -15.16 22.15 -11.30
CA SER A 303 -16.20 23.13 -10.97
C SER A 303 -15.76 24.01 -9.81
N ASN A 304 -15.70 25.31 -10.06
CA ASN A 304 -15.52 26.35 -9.04
C ASN A 304 -16.86 26.99 -8.60
N SER A 305 -17.97 26.46 -9.11
CA SER A 305 -19.32 27.02 -8.98
C SER A 305 -20.15 26.26 -7.94
N ASP A 306 -21.33 26.79 -7.62
CA ASP A 306 -22.28 26.15 -6.71
C ASP A 306 -22.83 24.81 -7.25
N PHE A 307 -23.51 24.06 -6.38
CA PHE A 307 -24.06 22.74 -6.70
C PHE A 307 -25.08 22.79 -7.86
N GLU A 308 -25.84 23.89 -8.00
CA GLU A 308 -26.82 24.04 -9.08
C GLU A 308 -26.12 24.08 -10.45
N SER A 309 -25.04 24.86 -10.54
CA SER A 309 -24.21 24.98 -11.73
C SER A 309 -23.52 23.65 -12.06
N LEU A 310 -22.96 22.97 -11.04
CA LEU A 310 -22.39 21.63 -11.19
C LEU A 310 -23.42 20.60 -11.67
N SER A 311 -24.65 20.63 -11.16
CA SER A 311 -25.73 19.74 -11.59
C SER A 311 -26.10 19.95 -13.06
N LYS A 312 -26.16 21.21 -13.52
CA LYS A 312 -26.39 21.55 -14.94
C LYS A 312 -25.24 21.07 -15.81
N ALA A 313 -24.00 21.28 -15.37
CA ALA A 313 -22.82 20.84 -16.09
C ALA A 313 -22.76 19.31 -16.24
N ILE A 314 -23.06 18.54 -15.17
CA ILE A 314 -23.12 17.06 -15.24
C ILE A 314 -24.17 16.59 -16.26
N LYS A 315 -25.35 17.22 -16.28
CA LYS A 315 -26.40 16.89 -17.28
C LYS A 315 -25.90 17.13 -18.70
N LYS A 316 -25.27 18.28 -18.97
CA LYS A 316 -24.68 18.58 -20.28
C LYS A 316 -23.52 17.67 -20.64
N LEU A 317 -22.69 17.31 -19.67
CA LEU A 317 -21.56 16.41 -19.86
C LEU A 317 -22.04 15.06 -20.39
N SER A 318 -23.16 14.52 -19.89
CA SER A 318 -23.73 13.28 -20.42
C SER A 318 -24.10 13.34 -21.92
N SER A 319 -24.48 14.51 -22.42
CA SER A 319 -24.76 14.72 -23.86
C SER A 319 -23.50 14.99 -24.70
N PHE A 320 -22.38 15.35 -24.05
CA PHE A 320 -21.12 15.69 -24.70
C PHE A 320 -20.18 14.48 -24.82
N LEU A 321 -20.35 13.45 -23.97
CA LEU A 321 -19.52 12.27 -23.96
C LEU A 321 -19.90 11.25 -25.05
N THR A 322 -18.90 10.61 -25.64
CA THR A 322 -19.08 9.43 -26.49
C THR A 322 -19.44 8.21 -25.65
N GLU A 323 -20.04 7.17 -26.25
CA GLU A 323 -20.43 5.93 -25.56
C GLU A 323 -19.27 5.22 -24.84
N GLU A 324 -18.03 5.38 -25.33
CA GLU A 324 -16.84 4.86 -24.63
C GLU A 324 -16.52 5.69 -23.37
N LYS A 325 -16.63 7.02 -23.47
CA LYS A 325 -16.28 7.92 -22.36
C LYS A 325 -17.32 7.96 -21.24
N THR A 326 -18.58 7.59 -21.52
CA THR A 326 -19.64 7.51 -20.49
C THR A 326 -19.41 6.39 -19.46
N LYS A 327 -18.57 5.41 -19.78
CA LYS A 327 -18.21 4.30 -18.88
C LYS A 327 -17.01 4.61 -17.98
N LEU A 328 -16.31 5.72 -18.21
CA LEU A 328 -15.12 6.09 -17.43
C LEU A 328 -15.49 6.59 -16.04
N LYS A 329 -14.62 6.34 -15.07
CA LYS A 329 -14.73 6.92 -13.72
C LYS A 329 -14.63 8.44 -13.81
N VAL A 330 -15.38 9.16 -12.97
CA VAL A 330 -15.37 10.63 -12.90
C VAL A 330 -14.74 11.07 -11.58
N LYS A 331 -13.72 11.93 -11.64
CA LYS A 331 -13.10 12.61 -10.49
C LYS A 331 -13.47 14.09 -10.49
N LEU A 332 -13.95 14.59 -9.36
CA LEU A 332 -14.34 15.99 -9.17
C LEU A 332 -13.18 16.82 -8.62
N HIS A 333 -12.97 18.02 -9.14
CA HIS A 333 -11.95 18.96 -8.69
C HIS A 333 -12.54 20.36 -8.55
N ASP A 334 -12.07 21.10 -7.55
CA ASP A 334 -12.43 22.49 -7.28
C ASP A 334 -11.64 23.49 -8.14
N THR A 335 -10.44 23.12 -8.59
CA THR A 335 -9.59 23.96 -9.45
C THR A 335 -9.02 23.19 -10.65
N PHE A 336 -8.77 23.92 -11.73
CA PHE A 336 -8.17 23.35 -12.95
C PHE A 336 -6.74 22.86 -12.71
N GLN A 337 -5.97 23.55 -11.86
CA GLN A 337 -4.61 23.13 -11.49
C GLN A 337 -4.59 21.75 -10.81
N LYS A 338 -5.51 21.49 -9.86
CA LYS A 338 -5.60 20.17 -9.22
C LYS A 338 -5.95 19.08 -10.23
N ALA A 339 -6.83 19.37 -11.19
CA ALA A 339 -7.14 18.44 -12.26
C ALA A 339 -5.92 18.13 -13.13
N LEU A 340 -5.14 19.14 -13.54
CA LEU A 340 -3.90 18.96 -14.32
C LEU A 340 -2.87 18.10 -13.59
N ASN A 341 -2.65 18.38 -12.29
CA ASN A 341 -1.73 17.62 -11.47
C ASN A 341 -2.15 16.15 -11.39
N ARG A 342 -3.45 15.89 -11.19
CA ARG A 342 -4.04 14.55 -11.02
C ARG A 342 -4.29 13.76 -12.31
N SER A 343 -4.20 14.39 -13.47
CA SER A 343 -4.45 13.72 -14.76
C SER A 343 -3.26 12.87 -15.19
N LYS A 344 -3.50 11.77 -15.88
CA LYS A 344 -2.49 10.93 -16.55
C LYS A 344 -2.53 11.15 -18.07
N SER A 345 -1.47 10.72 -18.76
CA SER A 345 -1.46 10.75 -20.24
C SER A 345 -2.57 9.85 -20.79
N GLY A 346 -3.53 10.42 -21.51
CA GLY A 346 -4.72 9.77 -22.05
C GLY A 346 -6.03 10.21 -21.38
N ASP A 347 -5.96 10.90 -20.25
CA ASP A 347 -7.15 11.39 -19.53
C ASP A 347 -7.80 12.58 -20.23
N SER A 348 -9.04 12.88 -19.81
CA SER A 348 -9.82 14.01 -20.30
C SER A 348 -10.25 14.91 -19.15
N ILE A 349 -10.05 16.23 -19.32
CA ILE A 349 -10.46 17.26 -18.37
C ILE A 349 -11.64 18.05 -18.95
N TYR A 350 -12.70 18.18 -18.17
CA TYR A 350 -13.91 18.91 -18.51
C TYR A 350 -14.12 20.06 -17.54
N LEU A 351 -14.23 21.27 -18.08
CA LEU A 351 -14.36 22.51 -17.33
C LEU A 351 -15.81 23.00 -17.37
N CYS A 352 -16.39 23.23 -16.20
CA CYS A 352 -17.67 23.94 -16.07
C CYS A 352 -17.51 25.43 -16.40
N ALA A 353 -18.62 26.11 -16.71
CA ALA A 353 -18.61 27.56 -16.92
C ALA A 353 -17.98 28.31 -15.74
N GLY A 354 -17.32 29.43 -16.03
CA GLY A 354 -16.66 30.29 -15.05
C GLY A 354 -15.20 30.57 -15.38
N ASN A 355 -14.56 31.32 -14.46
CA ASN A 355 -13.15 31.69 -14.56
C ASN A 355 -12.28 30.71 -13.78
N HIS A 356 -11.48 29.94 -14.48
CA HIS A 356 -10.48 29.05 -13.93
C HIS A 356 -9.14 29.78 -13.92
N VAL A 357 -8.88 30.50 -12.82
CA VAL A 357 -7.63 31.24 -12.62
C VAL A 357 -6.54 30.29 -12.14
N GLN A 358 -5.36 30.36 -12.75
CA GLN A 358 -4.21 29.53 -12.40
C GLN A 358 -2.90 30.26 -12.67
N GLU A 359 -1.82 29.81 -12.03
CA GLU A 359 -0.48 30.34 -12.20
C GLU A 359 0.13 29.88 -13.54
N LEU A 360 1.24 29.13 -13.51
CA LEU A 360 1.85 28.54 -14.71
C LEU A 360 1.27 27.14 -14.94
N SER A 361 0.73 26.90 -16.14
CA SER A 361 0.33 25.55 -16.56
C SER A 361 1.45 24.87 -17.34
N TRP A 362 2.18 24.01 -16.64
CA TRP A 362 3.15 23.11 -17.26
C TRP A 362 2.47 21.80 -17.66
N ILE A 363 2.37 21.53 -18.98
CA ILE A 363 1.66 20.37 -19.52
C ILE A 363 2.62 19.46 -20.28
N GLU A 364 2.90 18.29 -19.69
CA GLU A 364 3.80 17.25 -20.24
C GLU A 364 3.08 15.92 -20.55
N LYS A 365 1.76 15.91 -20.41
CA LYS A 365 0.93 14.71 -20.54
C LYS A 365 0.05 14.85 -21.79
N ASN A 366 -0.20 13.76 -22.51
CA ASN A 366 -1.16 13.78 -23.61
C ASN A 366 -2.57 13.90 -23.02
N LEU A 367 -3.24 15.03 -23.22
CA LEU A 367 -4.53 15.30 -22.58
C LEU A 367 -5.55 15.84 -23.59
N GLU A 368 -6.82 15.69 -23.24
CA GLU A 368 -7.92 16.37 -23.90
C GLU A 368 -8.66 17.26 -22.90
N ILE A 369 -8.68 18.57 -23.16
CA ILE A 369 -9.28 19.58 -22.28
C ILE A 369 -10.48 20.21 -23.00
N TYR A 370 -11.64 20.18 -22.37
CA TYR A 370 -12.90 20.63 -22.97
C TYR A 370 -13.64 21.61 -22.05
N GLY A 371 -14.13 22.71 -22.60
CA GLY A 371 -15.21 23.47 -21.98
C GLY A 371 -16.56 22.81 -22.24
N ILE A 372 -17.33 22.54 -21.18
CA ILE A 372 -18.69 21.95 -21.30
C ILE A 372 -19.68 23.00 -21.80
N GLU A 373 -19.43 24.26 -21.48
CA GLU A 373 -20.34 25.39 -21.71
C GLU A 373 -19.62 26.53 -22.44
N PRO A 374 -20.35 27.46 -23.09
CA PRO A 374 -19.73 28.55 -23.86
C PRO A 374 -18.91 29.54 -23.02
N ASP A 375 -19.22 29.69 -21.72
CA ASP A 375 -18.57 30.66 -20.82
C ASP A 375 -17.49 30.03 -19.95
N VAL A 376 -16.58 29.26 -20.57
CA VAL A 376 -15.44 28.66 -19.88
C VAL A 376 -14.19 29.47 -20.18
N LYS A 377 -13.58 30.04 -19.13
CA LYS A 377 -12.39 30.89 -19.26
C LYS A 377 -11.23 30.32 -18.46
N ILE A 378 -10.09 30.09 -19.09
CA ILE A 378 -8.83 29.73 -18.47
C ILE A 378 -7.99 31.02 -18.38
N CYS A 379 -7.73 31.45 -17.16
CA CYS A 379 -7.24 32.79 -16.87
C CYS A 379 -5.88 32.74 -16.19
N SER A 380 -4.94 33.60 -16.60
CA SER A 380 -3.66 33.74 -15.91
C SER A 380 -3.81 34.45 -14.56
N SER A 381 -3.08 33.98 -13.54
CA SER A 381 -2.92 34.70 -12.27
C SER A 381 -1.86 35.79 -12.37
N HIS A 382 -1.80 36.67 -11.37
CA HIS A 382 -0.76 37.70 -11.24
C HIS A 382 0.66 37.12 -11.08
N ASP A 383 0.76 35.84 -10.71
CA ASP A 383 2.02 35.19 -10.32
C ASP A 383 2.62 34.31 -11.43
N CYS A 384 2.03 34.27 -12.64
CA CYS A 384 2.50 33.34 -13.69
C CYS A 384 3.78 33.78 -14.45
N GLY A 385 4.46 34.84 -14.01
CA GLY A 385 5.69 35.32 -14.65
C GLY A 385 5.46 35.77 -16.10
N ASP A 386 6.39 35.44 -17.00
CA ASP A 386 6.36 35.87 -18.41
C ASP A 386 5.63 34.89 -19.36
N LEU A 387 5.27 33.70 -18.87
CA LEU A 387 4.66 32.62 -19.65
C LEU A 387 3.46 32.02 -18.93
N PHE A 388 2.34 31.80 -19.64
CA PHE A 388 1.16 31.21 -19.00
C PHE A 388 1.02 29.69 -19.20
N ILE A 389 1.04 29.20 -20.43
CA ILE A 389 0.88 27.76 -20.73
C ILE A 389 2.15 27.26 -21.43
N PHE A 390 2.86 26.32 -20.79
CA PHE A 390 4.02 25.64 -21.35
C PHE A 390 3.63 24.22 -21.78
N VAL A 391 3.82 23.89 -23.05
CA VAL A 391 3.45 22.60 -23.64
C VAL A 391 4.71 21.85 -24.09
N ASN A 392 4.91 20.68 -23.51
CA ASN A 392 6.03 19.78 -23.80
C ASN A 392 5.54 18.32 -23.76
N VAL A 393 4.71 17.94 -24.72
CA VAL A 393 4.03 16.62 -24.72
C VAL A 393 4.68 15.67 -25.73
N PRO A 394 4.78 14.36 -25.43
CA PRO A 394 5.36 13.40 -26.37
C PRO A 394 4.49 13.14 -27.60
N GLY A 395 3.17 13.31 -27.47
CA GLY A 395 2.19 13.08 -28.53
C GLY A 395 1.32 14.30 -28.78
N LYS A 396 0.07 14.29 -28.30
CA LYS A 396 -0.95 15.30 -28.60
C LYS A 396 -1.56 15.93 -27.34
N LEU A 397 -1.77 17.24 -27.38
CA LEU A 397 -2.59 18.01 -26.44
C LEU A 397 -3.74 18.66 -27.22
N LYS A 398 -4.98 18.32 -26.86
CA LYS A 398 -6.18 18.93 -27.46
C LYS A 398 -6.85 19.83 -26.44
N ILE A 399 -7.13 21.07 -26.83
CA ILE A 399 -7.90 22.03 -26.03
C ILE A 399 -9.06 22.52 -26.88
N SER A 400 -10.29 22.42 -26.37
CA SER A 400 -11.49 22.73 -27.13
C SER A 400 -12.55 23.50 -26.36
N ASN A 401 -13.26 24.39 -27.06
CA ASN A 401 -14.40 25.16 -26.53
C ASN A 401 -14.08 25.94 -25.24
N VAL A 402 -12.93 26.62 -25.22
CA VAL A 402 -12.51 27.45 -24.07
C VAL A 402 -11.98 28.79 -24.52
N THR A 403 -12.13 29.80 -23.67
CA THR A 403 -11.44 31.08 -23.81
C THR A 403 -10.17 31.07 -22.96
N ILE A 404 -9.00 31.30 -23.57
CA ILE A 404 -7.73 31.45 -22.86
C ILE A 404 -7.43 32.95 -22.78
N LYS A 405 -7.31 33.48 -21.55
CA LYS A 405 -7.20 34.92 -21.31
C LYS A 405 -5.99 35.26 -20.45
N ALA A 406 -5.19 36.22 -20.92
CA ALA A 406 -4.19 36.89 -20.09
C ALA A 406 -4.86 37.98 -19.23
N ILE A 407 -4.69 37.90 -17.91
CA ILE A 407 -5.13 38.96 -16.99
C ILE A 407 -3.97 39.92 -16.66
N HIS A 408 -2.71 39.48 -16.77
CA HIS A 408 -1.50 40.27 -16.43
C HIS A 408 -0.42 40.21 -17.49
N GLN A 409 0.54 41.14 -17.40
CA GLN A 409 1.55 41.39 -18.44
C GLN A 409 2.37 40.13 -18.68
N LEU A 410 2.29 39.60 -19.89
CA LEU A 410 2.90 38.34 -20.28
C LEU A 410 3.69 38.56 -21.57
N ASP A 411 4.82 37.87 -21.68
CA ASP A 411 5.54 37.83 -22.95
C ASP A 411 4.85 36.85 -23.90
N GLN A 412 4.41 35.69 -23.39
CA GLN A 412 3.81 34.61 -24.19
C GLN A 412 2.65 33.94 -23.45
N LEU A 413 1.54 33.73 -24.16
CA LEU A 413 0.39 33.05 -23.60
C LEU A 413 0.57 31.53 -23.67
N ILE A 414 1.00 31.03 -24.83
CA ILE A 414 1.24 29.60 -25.04
C ILE A 414 2.63 29.40 -25.65
N PHE A 415 3.44 28.56 -25.03
CA PHE A 415 4.74 28.16 -25.54
C PHE A 415 4.75 26.65 -25.82
N LEU A 416 4.89 26.30 -27.09
CA LEU A 416 4.96 24.91 -27.56
C LEU A 416 6.41 24.51 -27.82
N LYS A 417 6.98 23.71 -26.90
CA LYS A 417 8.34 23.17 -27.01
C LYS A 417 8.39 21.90 -27.86
N SER A 418 7.54 20.93 -27.57
CA SER A 418 7.49 19.62 -28.26
C SER A 418 6.06 19.08 -28.33
N GLY A 419 5.81 18.18 -29.29
CA GLY A 419 4.50 17.54 -29.51
C GLY A 419 3.56 18.26 -30.47
N HIS A 420 2.28 17.86 -30.44
CA HIS A 420 1.19 18.41 -31.26
C HIS A 420 0.14 19.11 -30.40
N LEU A 421 0.00 20.43 -30.56
CA LEU A 421 -1.09 21.21 -29.95
C LEU A 421 -2.25 21.40 -30.94
N ILE A 422 -3.46 21.03 -30.52
CA ILE A 422 -4.70 21.24 -31.26
C ILE A 422 -5.60 22.19 -30.45
N LEU A 423 -5.88 23.36 -31.01
CA LEU A 423 -6.89 24.29 -30.49
C LEU A 423 -8.11 24.24 -31.41
N GLU A 424 -9.27 23.88 -30.85
CA GLU A 424 -10.51 23.72 -31.61
C GLU A 424 -11.65 24.52 -30.95
N ASP A 425 -12.29 25.42 -31.70
CA ASP A 425 -13.35 26.30 -31.18
C ASP A 425 -12.91 27.11 -29.94
N CYS A 426 -11.63 27.50 -29.90
CA CYS A 426 -11.06 28.27 -28.80
C CYS A 426 -11.07 29.79 -29.08
N ILE A 427 -11.12 30.58 -28.02
CA ILE A 427 -10.93 32.03 -28.09
C ILE A 427 -9.65 32.38 -27.35
N ILE A 428 -8.72 33.07 -28.01
CA ILE A 428 -7.51 33.59 -27.40
C ILE A 428 -7.70 35.09 -27.20
N ASP A 429 -7.96 35.49 -25.96
CA ASP A 429 -8.22 36.89 -25.58
C ASP A 429 -6.90 37.56 -25.19
N LEU A 430 -6.36 38.34 -26.13
CA LEU A 430 -5.19 39.18 -25.94
C LEU A 430 -5.64 40.55 -25.48
N ASN A 431 -5.37 40.84 -24.21
CA ASN A 431 -5.47 42.19 -23.71
C ASN A 431 -4.25 42.98 -24.26
N ARG A 432 -4.44 43.87 -25.25
CA ARG A 432 -3.30 44.57 -25.91
C ARG A 432 -2.46 45.44 -24.99
N SER A 433 -2.99 45.82 -23.82
CA SER A 433 -2.21 46.55 -22.82
C SER A 433 -1.11 45.71 -22.15
N VAL A 434 -1.06 44.40 -22.46
CA VAL A 434 -0.48 43.36 -21.60
C VAL A 434 0.48 42.42 -22.36
N MET A 435 0.44 42.36 -23.69
CA MET A 435 1.26 41.42 -24.50
C MET A 435 1.99 42.16 -25.63
N LYS A 436 3.31 41.95 -25.76
CA LYS A 436 4.16 42.61 -26.78
C LYS A 436 4.64 41.68 -27.91
N LYS A 437 4.49 40.36 -27.76
CA LYS A 437 4.95 39.33 -28.70
C LYS A 437 3.76 38.51 -29.21
N GLU A 438 4.01 37.63 -30.17
CA GLU A 438 3.00 36.68 -30.67
C GLU A 438 2.44 35.82 -29.52
N PRO A 439 1.11 35.58 -29.50
CA PRO A 439 0.44 34.89 -28.40
C PRO A 439 0.88 33.43 -28.21
N ILE A 440 1.16 32.76 -29.33
CA ILE A 440 1.59 31.37 -29.37
C ILE A 440 2.97 31.33 -30.00
N ARG A 441 3.96 30.83 -29.27
CA ARG A 441 5.30 30.57 -29.82
C ARG A 441 5.54 29.08 -29.96
N LYS A 442 6.00 28.67 -31.14
CA LYS A 442 6.39 27.29 -31.45
C LYS A 442 7.92 27.21 -31.62
N LEU A 443 8.57 26.24 -30.99
CA LEU A 443 9.98 25.88 -31.24
C LEU A 443 10.11 24.92 -32.43
N ASN A 444 11.30 24.88 -33.04
CA ASN A 444 11.56 24.08 -34.25
C ASN A 444 11.35 22.56 -34.03
N ASP A 445 11.53 22.08 -32.80
CA ASP A 445 11.37 20.66 -32.43
C ASP A 445 9.90 20.25 -32.18
N ALA A 446 8.96 21.20 -32.18
CA ALA A 446 7.55 20.89 -32.03
C ALA A 446 6.99 20.33 -33.35
N GLN A 447 6.33 19.17 -33.26
CA GLN A 447 5.81 18.46 -34.44
C GLN A 447 4.79 19.32 -35.19
N GLN A 448 3.72 19.79 -34.52
CA GLN A 448 2.62 20.47 -35.21
C GLN A 448 1.80 21.39 -34.29
N LEU A 449 1.27 22.49 -34.85
CA LEU A 449 0.24 23.33 -34.22
C LEU A 449 -0.96 23.37 -35.18
N THR A 450 -2.14 23.01 -34.69
CA THR A 450 -3.39 23.00 -35.48
C THR A 450 -4.40 23.93 -34.82
N LEU A 451 -4.88 24.92 -35.57
CA LEU A 451 -5.94 25.84 -35.15
C LEU A 451 -7.18 25.57 -36.01
N THR A 452 -8.26 25.14 -35.38
CA THR A 452 -9.55 24.86 -36.03
C THR A 452 -10.60 25.77 -35.37
N ASN A 453 -11.28 26.61 -36.16
CA ASN A 453 -12.28 27.56 -35.65
C ASN A 453 -11.82 28.40 -34.44
N THR A 454 -10.51 28.60 -34.28
CA THR A 454 -9.94 29.32 -33.14
C THR A 454 -9.80 30.79 -33.49
N ILE A 455 -10.35 31.66 -32.65
CA ILE A 455 -10.35 33.10 -32.86
C ILE A 455 -9.34 33.73 -31.92
N ILE A 456 -8.45 34.56 -32.47
CA ILE A 456 -7.54 35.41 -31.69
C ILE A 456 -8.16 36.81 -31.65
N ILE A 457 -8.59 37.23 -30.46
CA ILE A 457 -9.16 38.55 -30.22
C ILE A 457 -8.06 39.45 -29.69
N ASP A 458 -7.94 40.62 -30.30
CA ASP A 458 -6.87 41.58 -30.05
C ASP A 458 -7.51 42.92 -29.72
N GLN A 459 -8.07 43.02 -28.50
CA GLN A 459 -8.81 44.20 -28.00
C GLN A 459 -7.93 45.08 -27.13
#